data_AF-A0A9D1TAH7-F1
#
_entry.id   AF-A0A9D1TAH7-F1
#
_cell.length_a   1.000
_cell.length_b   1.000
_cell.length_c   1.000
_cell.angle_alpha   90.00
_cell.angle_beta   90.00
_cell.angle_gamma   90.00
#
_symmetry.space_group_name_H-M   'P 1'
#
loop_
_entity.id
_entity.type
_entity.pdbx_description
1 polymer ?
#
loop_
_entity_poly.entity_id
_entity_poly.type
_entity_poly.pdbx_seq_one_letter_code
_entity_poly.pdbx_strand_id
1 'polypeptide(L)'
;MRKMVARMVSAAALFGIFMNTGALEARGAEIQQERVMTQSWMEAAEMRSRAADISINQQEMDVLYLTNKIRMINGLEPLSTFDRIQAAADIRGSELGTEFSHDRPDGTSCFTALDQQGISYQGAAENISAGSPDAMATIDGWWNSPGHQANMMASESSHLGVGYDYISGSEYGHYWVQLFTGTCAPTEIRVMDDENYIYLIPAGTSLEYLGLMLEADCEHGTAYLPILDEMCTGYNPEQAGTIQTVQAEYGGRTASFQIYPYPPMQFTDVSAGDWYYGYVEYVYALNIMTGLNDTYFGAVEPLSRAQFAVILYRLEGEPDVSGLAAAGFPDVPEGIWYDNAVRWAAANGIISGYTSGSEAGKFGASDKITRAQMATMMYRYAKYKNYDTSADGNLDSFPDVSDVPEFAVDGMKWAVGMGIITGDQENLNPQGSASRAVGATIITRFMQG
;
A
#
# COMPACT_ATOMS: atom_id res chain seq x y z
N MET A 1 -15.57 -16.05 8.42
CA MET A 1 -14.97 -14.72 8.65
C MET A 1 -14.34 -14.13 7.38
N ARG A 2 -14.95 -14.37 6.22
CA ARG A 2 -14.74 -13.65 4.94
C ARG A 2 -16.14 -13.41 4.40
N LYS A 3 -16.62 -12.16 4.41
CA LYS A 3 -17.84 -11.61 3.76
C LYS A 3 -18.26 -10.33 4.49
N MET A 4 -17.63 -9.21 4.16
CA MET A 4 -18.20 -7.88 4.42
C MET A 4 -17.54 -6.75 3.61
N VAL A 5 -17.25 -6.97 2.32
CA VAL A 5 -16.98 -5.86 1.39
C VAL A 5 -17.57 -6.24 0.03
N ALA A 6 -18.82 -5.83 -0.22
CA ALA A 6 -19.46 -5.72 -1.55
C ALA A 6 -20.97 -5.55 -1.36
N ARG A 7 -21.44 -4.31 -1.24
CA ARG A 7 -22.82 -3.90 -1.57
C ARG A 7 -22.95 -2.38 -1.44
N MET A 8 -22.71 -1.65 -2.55
CA MET A 8 -23.37 -0.37 -2.87
C MET A 8 -22.91 0.09 -4.25
N VAL A 9 -23.55 -0.41 -5.31
CA VAL A 9 -23.56 0.24 -6.63
C VAL A 9 -25.01 0.35 -7.04
N SER A 10 -25.59 1.54 -6.91
CA SER A 10 -26.66 2.03 -7.80
C SER A 10 -27.04 3.47 -7.46
N ALA A 11 -26.89 4.32 -8.48
CA ALA A 11 -27.60 5.56 -8.75
C ALA A 11 -26.84 6.88 -8.51
N ALA A 12 -26.08 7.30 -9.52
CA ALA A 12 -26.06 8.68 -10.01
C ALA A 12 -25.31 8.77 -11.35
N ALA A 13 -26.00 8.52 -12.45
CA ALA A 13 -25.57 9.00 -13.77
C ALA A 13 -26.68 9.87 -14.32
N LEU A 14 -26.43 11.17 -14.53
CA LEU A 14 -27.04 12.00 -15.58
C LEU A 14 -26.58 13.49 -15.51
N PHE A 15 -26.13 13.99 -16.67
CA PHE A 15 -25.92 15.38 -17.10
C PHE A 15 -24.61 16.15 -16.78
N GLY A 16 -23.68 16.16 -17.76
CA GLY A 16 -23.55 17.28 -18.73
C GLY A 16 -22.85 18.59 -18.34
N ILE A 17 -21.58 18.71 -18.75
CA ILE A 17 -20.82 19.90 -19.26
C ILE A 17 -20.91 21.23 -18.47
N PHE A 18 -19.77 21.67 -17.90
CA PHE A 18 -19.15 23.01 -18.09
C PHE A 18 -17.75 23.03 -17.41
N MET A 19 -16.74 23.59 -18.08
CA MET A 19 -15.40 23.81 -17.52
C MET A 19 -15.43 24.97 -16.51
N ASN A 20 -14.91 24.78 -15.30
CA ASN A 20 -14.25 25.84 -14.52
C ASN A 20 -13.42 25.25 -13.37
N THR A 21 -12.48 26.03 -12.85
CA THR A 21 -11.39 25.73 -11.89
C THR A 21 -11.77 25.15 -10.51
N GLY A 22 -12.96 24.58 -10.34
CA GLY A 22 -13.43 23.88 -9.13
C GLY A 22 -13.09 22.38 -9.09
N ALA A 23 -12.20 21.90 -9.96
CA ALA A 23 -11.91 20.47 -10.12
C ALA A 23 -11.13 19.82 -8.95
N LEU A 24 -10.60 20.60 -8.02
CA LEU A 24 -9.94 20.10 -6.80
C LEU A 24 -10.92 19.91 -5.62
N GLU A 25 -12.04 20.63 -5.58
CA GLU A 25 -12.94 20.69 -4.42
C GLU A 25 -14.03 19.59 -4.41
N ALA A 26 -14.21 18.84 -5.51
CA ALA A 26 -15.27 17.84 -5.63
C ALA A 26 -14.79 16.38 -5.73
N ARG A 27 -13.48 16.09 -5.64
CA ARG A 27 -12.91 14.79 -6.08
C ARG A 27 -12.46 13.82 -5.00
N GLY A 28 -12.30 14.27 -3.75
CA GLY A 28 -12.02 13.37 -2.62
C GLY A 28 -13.16 12.37 -2.38
N ALA A 29 -14.41 12.78 -2.63
CA ALA A 29 -15.61 12.01 -2.31
C ALA A 29 -15.80 10.71 -3.12
N GLU A 30 -15.34 10.65 -4.38
CA GLU A 30 -15.45 9.45 -5.23
C GLU A 30 -14.43 8.38 -4.82
N ILE A 31 -13.20 8.78 -4.50
CA ILE A 31 -12.11 7.86 -4.10
C ILE A 31 -12.33 7.31 -2.68
N GLN A 32 -13.00 8.08 -1.81
CA GLN A 32 -13.29 7.71 -0.42
C GLN A 32 -14.27 6.53 -0.25
N GLN A 33 -14.95 6.12 -1.33
CA GLN A 33 -15.87 4.97 -1.34
C GLN A 33 -15.30 3.74 -2.08
N GLU A 34 -14.14 3.89 -2.71
CA GLU A 34 -13.45 2.81 -3.42
C GLU A 34 -12.36 2.19 -2.54
N ARG A 35 -11.88 1.00 -2.91
CA ARG A 35 -10.82 0.33 -2.15
C ARG A 35 -9.49 0.96 -2.56
N VAL A 36 -8.88 1.74 -1.68
CA VAL A 36 -7.65 2.50 -1.99
C VAL A 36 -6.46 1.88 -1.27
N MET A 37 -5.34 1.70 -1.98
CA MET A 37 -4.11 1.11 -1.45
C MET A 37 -2.90 2.01 -1.71
N THR A 38 -1.95 2.11 -0.76
CA THR A 38 -0.63 2.76 -0.97
C THR A 38 0.49 1.71 -0.87
N GLN A 39 1.69 2.05 -1.37
CA GLN A 39 2.86 1.16 -1.30
C GLN A 39 3.21 0.76 0.14
N SER A 40 3.22 1.71 1.08
CA SER A 40 3.55 1.45 2.48
C SER A 40 2.63 0.39 3.15
N TRP A 41 1.41 0.24 2.64
CA TRP A 41 0.45 -0.76 3.10
C TRP A 41 0.58 -2.08 2.34
N MET A 42 0.96 -2.02 1.07
CA MET A 42 1.40 -3.21 0.33
C MET A 42 2.61 -3.85 1.04
N GLU A 43 3.59 -3.07 1.50
CA GLU A 43 4.78 -3.58 2.21
C GLU A 43 4.46 -4.23 3.58
N ALA A 44 3.44 -3.73 4.29
CA ALA A 44 3.14 -4.13 5.68
C ALA A 44 2.38 -5.46 5.83
N ALA A 45 1.65 -5.91 4.81
CA ALA A 45 0.87 -7.16 4.89
C ALA A 45 0.79 -7.98 3.60
N GLU A 46 0.89 -7.36 2.40
CA GLU A 46 0.53 -8.04 1.14
C GLU A 46 1.72 -8.41 0.26
N MET A 47 2.76 -7.57 0.11
CA MET A 47 3.98 -7.92 -0.65
C MET A 47 4.70 -9.13 -0.05
N ARG A 48 4.77 -9.23 1.28
CA ARG A 48 5.33 -10.42 1.96
C ARG A 48 4.45 -11.65 1.79
N SER A 49 3.13 -11.51 1.62
CA SER A 49 2.25 -12.65 1.32
C SER A 49 2.35 -13.09 -0.14
N ARG A 50 2.54 -12.15 -1.08
CA ARG A 50 2.71 -12.42 -2.51
C ARG A 50 4.02 -13.15 -2.83
N ALA A 51 5.11 -12.76 -2.18
CA ALA A 51 6.39 -13.48 -2.26
C ALA A 51 6.34 -14.84 -1.52
N ALA A 52 5.54 -14.93 -0.43
CA ALA A 52 5.35 -16.18 0.30
C ALA A 52 4.55 -17.23 -0.47
N ASP A 53 3.61 -16.81 -1.34
CA ASP A 53 2.87 -17.73 -2.20
C ASP A 53 3.76 -18.40 -3.26
N ILE A 54 4.89 -17.77 -3.63
CA ILE A 54 5.82 -18.25 -4.68
C ILE A 54 7.14 -18.78 -4.07
N SER A 55 7.26 -18.78 -2.73
CA SER A 55 8.47 -19.16 -1.98
C SER A 55 9.76 -18.48 -2.50
N ILE A 56 9.67 -17.22 -2.92
CA ILE A 56 10.81 -16.45 -3.44
C ILE A 56 11.23 -15.38 -2.43
N ASN A 57 12.53 -15.30 -2.12
CA ASN A 57 13.04 -14.30 -1.18
C ASN A 57 13.40 -12.97 -1.88
N GLN A 58 13.66 -11.92 -1.10
CA GLN A 58 13.91 -10.58 -1.66
C GLN A 58 15.14 -10.54 -2.59
N GLN A 59 16.22 -11.24 -2.25
CA GLN A 59 17.43 -11.25 -3.09
C GLN A 59 17.17 -11.93 -4.44
N GLU A 60 16.36 -12.99 -4.43
CA GLU A 60 15.95 -13.71 -5.64
C GLU A 60 15.02 -12.86 -6.50
N MET A 61 14.06 -12.17 -5.87
CA MET A 61 13.18 -11.19 -6.53
C MET A 61 13.98 -10.05 -7.18
N ASP A 62 14.99 -9.53 -6.49
CA ASP A 62 15.84 -8.45 -7.02
C ASP A 62 16.60 -8.90 -8.27
N VAL A 63 17.12 -10.14 -8.30
CA VAL A 63 17.77 -10.72 -9.49
C VAL A 63 16.77 -10.90 -10.65
N LEU A 64 15.56 -11.40 -10.38
CA LEU A 64 14.50 -11.51 -11.40
C LEU A 64 14.16 -10.14 -11.98
N TYR A 65 13.92 -9.16 -11.11
CA TYR A 65 13.65 -7.77 -11.49
C TYR A 65 14.77 -7.17 -12.34
N LEU A 66 16.02 -7.22 -11.88
CA LEU A 66 17.17 -6.65 -12.59
C LEU A 66 17.42 -7.34 -13.93
N THR A 67 17.24 -8.66 -14.01
CA THR A 67 17.34 -9.41 -15.27
C THR A 67 16.28 -8.95 -16.25
N ASN A 68 15.04 -8.74 -15.79
CA ASN A 68 13.95 -8.26 -16.63
C ASN A 68 14.16 -6.82 -17.08
N LYS A 69 14.67 -5.91 -16.22
CA LYS A 69 15.06 -4.56 -16.65
C LYS A 69 16.08 -4.60 -17.79
N ILE A 70 17.11 -5.43 -17.66
CA ILE A 70 18.11 -5.62 -18.72
C ILE A 70 17.45 -6.12 -20.01
N ARG A 71 16.61 -7.15 -19.93
CA ARG A 71 15.93 -7.71 -21.10
C ARG A 71 15.04 -6.67 -21.80
N MET A 72 14.24 -5.93 -21.05
CA MET A 72 13.32 -4.93 -21.61
C MET A 72 14.05 -3.74 -22.24
N ILE A 73 15.13 -3.25 -21.62
CA ILE A 73 16.00 -2.21 -22.22
C ILE A 73 16.55 -2.65 -23.59
N ASN A 74 16.74 -3.96 -23.77
CA ASN A 74 17.23 -4.55 -25.01
C ASN A 74 16.11 -5.07 -25.94
N GLY A 75 14.85 -4.73 -25.67
CA GLY A 75 13.70 -5.08 -26.51
C GLY A 75 13.30 -6.55 -26.45
N LEU A 76 13.65 -7.26 -25.37
CA LEU A 76 13.22 -8.63 -25.10
C LEU A 76 12.06 -8.65 -24.12
N GLU A 77 11.21 -9.68 -24.23
CA GLU A 77 10.16 -9.97 -23.26
C GLU A 77 10.76 -10.28 -21.88
N PRO A 78 10.14 -9.81 -20.77
CA PRO A 78 10.54 -10.18 -19.43
C PRO A 78 10.29 -11.68 -19.17
N LEU A 79 11.04 -12.24 -18.23
CA LEU A 79 10.91 -13.62 -17.76
C LEU A 79 9.96 -13.67 -16.57
N SER A 80 9.14 -14.71 -16.51
CA SER A 80 8.33 -15.02 -15.32
C SER A 80 8.95 -16.13 -14.48
N THR A 81 8.66 -16.18 -13.19
CA THR A 81 9.00 -17.30 -12.30
C THR A 81 7.73 -18.10 -11.94
N PHE A 82 7.88 -19.33 -11.49
CA PHE A 82 6.79 -20.16 -10.97
C PHE A 82 7.34 -21.15 -9.93
N ASP A 83 6.49 -21.63 -9.02
CA ASP A 83 6.92 -22.37 -7.82
C ASP A 83 7.93 -23.48 -8.09
N ARG A 84 7.71 -24.25 -9.16
CA ARG A 84 8.57 -25.40 -9.48
C ARG A 84 9.94 -24.98 -10.01
N ILE A 85 10.05 -23.95 -10.85
CA ILE A 85 11.36 -23.48 -11.33
C ILE A 85 12.13 -22.77 -10.20
N GLN A 86 11.39 -22.08 -9.33
CA GLN A 86 11.95 -21.47 -8.13
C GLN A 86 12.51 -22.54 -7.18
N ALA A 87 11.73 -23.58 -6.87
CA ALA A 87 12.19 -24.70 -6.04
C ALA A 87 13.41 -25.44 -6.63
N ALA A 88 13.52 -25.53 -7.97
CA ALA A 88 14.72 -26.08 -8.61
C ALA A 88 15.93 -25.16 -8.42
N ALA A 89 15.73 -23.85 -8.50
CA ALA A 89 16.78 -22.87 -8.30
C ALA A 89 17.24 -22.83 -6.83
N ASP A 90 16.33 -22.93 -5.85
CA ASP A 90 16.65 -23.01 -4.42
C ASP A 90 17.54 -24.22 -4.11
N ILE A 91 17.19 -25.39 -4.65
CA ILE A 91 18.01 -26.61 -4.54
C ILE A 91 19.42 -26.33 -5.07
N ARG A 92 19.52 -25.73 -6.26
CA ARG A 92 20.81 -25.41 -6.88
C ARG A 92 21.60 -24.38 -6.06
N GLY A 93 20.95 -23.36 -5.50
CA GLY A 93 21.57 -22.35 -4.64
C GLY A 93 22.30 -22.98 -3.45
N SER A 94 21.63 -23.89 -2.72
CA SER A 94 22.25 -24.60 -1.59
C SER A 94 23.34 -25.59 -2.03
N GLU A 95 23.14 -26.30 -3.14
CA GLU A 95 24.12 -27.25 -3.67
C GLU A 95 25.44 -26.56 -4.06
N LEU A 96 25.41 -25.34 -4.58
CA LEU A 96 26.59 -24.56 -4.94
C LEU A 96 27.51 -24.26 -3.75
N GLY A 97 26.95 -24.16 -2.55
CA GLY A 97 27.73 -24.01 -1.33
C GLY A 97 28.37 -25.31 -0.83
N THR A 98 27.93 -26.46 -1.34
CA THR A 98 28.58 -27.77 -1.15
C THR A 98 29.63 -28.01 -2.23
N GLU A 99 29.29 -27.76 -3.49
CA GLU A 99 30.18 -27.88 -4.64
C GLU A 99 29.85 -26.80 -5.67
N PHE A 100 30.76 -25.82 -5.83
CA PHE A 100 30.59 -24.74 -6.79
C PHE A 100 30.92 -25.22 -8.21
N SER A 101 29.94 -25.86 -8.85
CA SER A 101 30.04 -26.51 -10.17
C SER A 101 28.71 -26.43 -10.95
N HIS A 102 28.81 -26.58 -12.27
CA HIS A 102 27.65 -26.79 -13.17
C HIS A 102 27.13 -28.24 -13.12
N ASP A 103 27.87 -29.15 -12.49
CA ASP A 103 27.37 -30.45 -12.07
C ASP A 103 26.88 -30.35 -10.61
N ARG A 104 25.86 -31.13 -10.28
CA ARG A 104 25.35 -31.25 -8.91
C ARG A 104 26.31 -32.08 -8.05
N PRO A 105 26.24 -31.99 -6.71
CA PRO A 105 27.11 -32.76 -5.81
C PRO A 105 27.03 -34.28 -5.94
N ASP A 106 25.96 -34.80 -6.56
CA ASP A 106 25.81 -36.22 -6.88
C ASP A 106 26.43 -36.64 -8.22
N GLY A 107 27.08 -35.70 -8.93
CA GLY A 107 27.72 -35.88 -10.23
C GLY A 107 26.78 -35.83 -11.43
N THR A 108 25.49 -35.51 -11.23
CA THR A 108 24.54 -35.33 -12.32
C THR A 108 24.54 -33.89 -12.84
N SER A 109 23.97 -33.64 -14.03
CA SER A 109 23.84 -32.28 -14.57
C SER A 109 22.99 -31.38 -13.66
N CYS A 110 23.33 -30.09 -13.57
CA CYS A 110 22.53 -29.08 -12.87
C CYS A 110 21.04 -29.08 -13.27
N PHE A 111 20.72 -29.36 -14.53
CA PHE A 111 19.34 -29.35 -15.01
C PHE A 111 18.50 -30.51 -14.47
N THR A 112 19.10 -31.53 -13.85
CA THR A 112 18.31 -32.56 -13.14
C THR A 112 17.59 -32.00 -11.91
N ALA A 113 17.95 -30.79 -11.44
CA ALA A 113 17.14 -30.07 -10.46
C ALA A 113 15.77 -29.66 -11.04
N LEU A 114 15.70 -29.31 -12.34
CA LEU A 114 14.44 -29.05 -13.05
C LEU A 114 13.64 -30.35 -13.22
N ASP A 115 14.32 -31.45 -13.58
CA ASP A 115 13.70 -32.77 -13.71
C ASP A 115 13.08 -33.24 -12.37
N GLN A 116 13.78 -32.98 -11.26
CA GLN A 116 13.30 -33.30 -9.90
C GLN A 116 12.00 -32.57 -9.55
N GLN A 117 11.77 -31.39 -10.12
CA GLN A 117 10.53 -30.62 -9.98
C GLN A 117 9.50 -30.95 -11.08
N GLY A 118 9.77 -31.95 -11.93
CA GLY A 118 8.88 -32.37 -13.01
C GLY A 118 8.70 -31.31 -14.09
N ILE A 119 9.68 -30.44 -14.30
CA ILE A 119 9.63 -29.40 -15.34
C ILE A 119 10.07 -30.01 -16.66
N SER A 120 9.21 -29.92 -17.67
CA SER A 120 9.57 -30.25 -19.04
C SER A 120 10.09 -28.99 -19.75
N TYR A 121 11.24 -29.09 -20.41
CA TYR A 121 11.87 -27.97 -21.11
C TYR A 121 12.49 -28.45 -22.42
N GLN A 122 12.52 -27.57 -23.44
CA GLN A 122 13.20 -27.85 -24.71
C GLN A 122 14.66 -27.42 -24.71
N GLY A 123 14.97 -26.42 -23.89
CA GLY A 123 16.30 -25.93 -23.61
C GLY A 123 16.33 -25.37 -22.20
N ALA A 124 17.50 -25.43 -21.57
CA ALA A 124 17.76 -24.83 -20.28
C ALA A 124 19.16 -24.22 -20.27
N ALA A 125 19.35 -23.18 -19.47
CA ALA A 125 20.65 -22.56 -19.25
C ALA A 125 20.84 -22.25 -17.76
N GLU A 126 22.09 -22.26 -17.30
CA GLU A 126 22.46 -21.96 -15.93
C GLU A 126 23.51 -20.84 -15.92
N ASN A 127 23.29 -19.83 -15.07
CA ASN A 127 24.35 -18.94 -14.62
C ASN A 127 24.60 -19.20 -13.13
N ILE A 128 25.86 -19.27 -12.71
CA ILE A 128 26.22 -19.40 -11.28
C ILE A 128 27.15 -18.26 -10.87
N SER A 129 27.07 -17.83 -9.61
CA SER A 129 28.00 -16.87 -9.02
C SER A 129 28.25 -17.22 -7.55
N ALA A 130 29.45 -16.91 -7.06
CA ALA A 130 29.82 -17.07 -5.67
C ALA A 130 30.60 -15.84 -5.18
N GLY A 131 30.34 -15.44 -3.93
CA GLY A 131 31.02 -14.33 -3.26
C GLY A 131 30.45 -12.94 -3.52
N SER A 132 29.52 -12.78 -4.48
CA SER A 132 28.79 -11.53 -4.67
C SER A 132 27.87 -11.25 -3.47
N PRO A 133 27.95 -10.08 -2.83
CA PRO A 133 27.25 -9.81 -1.58
C PRO A 133 25.73 -9.57 -1.74
N ASP A 134 25.29 -9.19 -2.93
CA ASP A 134 23.90 -8.83 -3.23
C ASP A 134 23.53 -9.09 -4.70
N ALA A 135 22.24 -8.96 -5.01
CA ALA A 135 21.69 -9.15 -6.36
C ALA A 135 22.35 -8.26 -7.42
N MET A 136 22.64 -6.99 -7.09
CA MET A 136 23.24 -6.04 -8.03
C MET A 136 24.66 -6.44 -8.42
N ALA A 137 25.51 -6.76 -7.44
CA ALA A 137 26.86 -7.25 -7.68
C ALA A 137 26.88 -8.58 -8.44
N THR A 138 25.86 -9.41 -8.22
CA THR A 138 25.69 -10.68 -8.94
C THR A 138 25.33 -10.45 -10.41
N ILE A 139 24.35 -9.58 -10.68
CA ILE A 139 23.94 -9.19 -12.03
C ILE A 139 25.09 -8.52 -12.79
N ASP A 140 25.85 -7.63 -12.16
CA ASP A 140 27.02 -7.00 -12.79
C ASP A 140 28.09 -8.03 -13.17
N GLY A 141 28.34 -9.01 -12.29
CA GLY A 141 29.23 -10.13 -12.59
C GLY A 141 28.78 -10.98 -13.79
N TRP A 142 27.49 -11.31 -13.86
CA TRP A 142 26.93 -12.04 -15.01
C TRP A 142 26.92 -11.20 -16.28
N TRP A 143 26.58 -9.92 -16.21
CA TRP A 143 26.57 -9.02 -17.36
C TRP A 143 27.94 -8.86 -18.01
N ASN A 144 29.01 -8.83 -17.20
CA ASN A 144 30.39 -8.72 -17.68
C ASN A 144 31.01 -10.07 -18.09
N SER A 145 30.24 -11.16 -18.09
CA SER A 145 30.63 -12.47 -18.60
C SER A 145 29.87 -12.79 -19.89
N PRO A 146 30.54 -12.92 -21.05
CA PRO A 146 29.85 -13.14 -22.33
C PRO A 146 28.92 -14.35 -22.36
N GLY A 147 29.27 -15.43 -21.67
CA GLY A 147 28.41 -16.63 -21.58
C GLY A 147 27.16 -16.39 -20.73
N HIS A 148 27.32 -15.76 -19.56
CA HIS A 148 26.20 -15.50 -18.67
C HIS A 148 25.25 -14.42 -19.25
N GLN A 149 25.83 -13.39 -19.85
CA GLN A 149 25.10 -12.37 -20.59
C GLN A 149 24.27 -12.99 -21.72
N ALA A 150 24.84 -13.93 -22.49
CA ALA A 150 24.11 -14.61 -23.55
C ALA A 150 22.87 -15.36 -23.02
N ASN A 151 22.99 -16.02 -21.86
CA ASN A 151 21.86 -16.71 -21.23
C ASN A 151 20.76 -15.72 -20.79
N MET A 152 21.12 -14.60 -20.15
CA MET A 152 20.16 -13.56 -19.75
C MET A 152 19.42 -12.94 -20.95
N MET A 153 20.09 -12.88 -22.11
CA MET A 153 19.60 -12.27 -23.34
C MET A 153 18.95 -13.28 -24.30
N ALA A 154 18.84 -14.56 -23.93
CA ALA A 154 18.24 -15.60 -24.75
C ALA A 154 16.74 -15.32 -24.98
N SER A 155 16.35 -15.14 -26.25
CA SER A 155 14.97 -14.82 -26.64
C SER A 155 14.01 -16.01 -26.52
N GLU A 156 14.55 -17.22 -26.50
CA GLU A 156 13.85 -18.48 -26.37
C GLU A 156 13.45 -18.81 -24.92
N SER A 157 14.06 -18.12 -23.95
CA SER A 157 13.73 -18.25 -22.53
C SER A 157 12.47 -17.44 -22.22
N SER A 158 11.50 -18.07 -21.56
CA SER A 158 10.29 -17.42 -21.05
C SER A 158 10.19 -17.42 -19.52
N HIS A 159 11.00 -18.26 -18.85
CA HIS A 159 11.01 -18.38 -17.40
C HIS A 159 12.40 -18.31 -16.78
N LEU A 160 12.45 -17.83 -15.55
CA LEU A 160 13.64 -17.73 -14.72
C LEU A 160 13.33 -18.19 -13.29
N GLY A 161 14.06 -19.19 -12.82
CA GLY A 161 14.20 -19.47 -11.38
C GLY A 161 15.51 -18.85 -10.88
N VAL A 162 15.48 -18.24 -9.69
CA VAL A 162 16.68 -17.66 -9.08
C VAL A 162 16.90 -18.29 -7.72
N GLY A 163 18.07 -18.90 -7.48
CA GLY A 163 18.40 -19.41 -6.16
C GLY A 163 19.43 -18.52 -5.49
N TYR A 164 19.24 -18.24 -4.21
CA TYR A 164 20.22 -17.58 -3.34
C TYR A 164 20.40 -18.36 -2.04
N ASP A 165 21.65 -18.63 -1.67
CA ASP A 165 21.97 -19.17 -0.34
C ASP A 165 23.18 -18.44 0.28
N TYR A 166 23.09 -18.18 1.58
CA TYR A 166 24.19 -17.66 2.38
C TYR A 166 24.64 -18.70 3.40
N ILE A 167 25.80 -19.30 3.14
CA ILE A 167 26.39 -20.34 3.98
C ILE A 167 27.57 -19.77 4.76
N SER A 168 27.32 -19.42 6.03
CA SER A 168 28.37 -18.91 6.92
C SER A 168 29.51 -19.93 7.07
N GLY A 169 30.75 -19.47 6.84
CA GLY A 169 31.96 -20.31 6.95
C GLY A 169 32.28 -21.19 5.73
N SER A 170 31.46 -21.12 4.67
CA SER A 170 31.83 -21.65 3.35
C SER A 170 32.94 -20.81 2.70
N GLU A 171 33.48 -21.30 1.57
CA GLU A 171 34.59 -20.62 0.86
C GLU A 171 34.22 -19.20 0.41
N TYR A 172 32.99 -18.99 -0.06
CA TYR A 172 32.56 -17.73 -0.66
C TYR A 172 31.42 -17.03 0.10
N GLY A 173 30.79 -17.69 1.06
CA GLY A 173 29.69 -17.13 1.85
C GLY A 173 28.37 -17.06 1.08
N HIS A 174 28.34 -16.35 -0.03
CA HIS A 174 27.14 -16.13 -0.87
C HIS A 174 27.20 -16.98 -2.14
N TYR A 175 26.09 -17.63 -2.49
CA TYR A 175 25.95 -18.46 -3.70
C TYR A 175 24.66 -18.11 -4.43
N TRP A 176 24.76 -18.02 -5.75
CA TRP A 176 23.69 -17.54 -6.62
C TRP A 176 23.56 -18.42 -7.85
N VAL A 177 22.34 -18.62 -8.31
CA VAL A 177 22.05 -19.33 -9.56
C VAL A 177 20.88 -18.68 -10.31
N GLN A 178 20.97 -18.63 -11.64
CA GLN A 178 19.83 -18.44 -12.54
C GLN A 178 19.60 -19.73 -13.32
N LEU A 179 18.38 -20.22 -13.31
CA LEU A 179 17.92 -21.31 -14.17
C LEU A 179 16.92 -20.76 -15.19
N PHE A 180 17.29 -20.80 -16.46
CA PHE A 180 16.44 -20.34 -17.56
C PHE A 180 15.76 -21.53 -18.25
N THR A 181 14.47 -21.39 -18.58
CA THR A 181 13.74 -22.38 -19.40
C THR A 181 12.72 -21.68 -20.33
N GLY A 182 12.20 -22.42 -21.33
CA GLY A 182 11.11 -22.00 -22.23
C GLY A 182 10.50 -23.22 -22.94
N THR A 183 9.25 -23.22 -23.42
CA THR A 183 8.50 -22.16 -24.12
C THR A 183 7.02 -22.24 -23.75
N CYS A 184 6.52 -21.31 -22.93
CA CYS A 184 5.10 -21.19 -22.63
C CYS A 184 4.62 -19.76 -22.90
N ALA A 185 3.42 -19.64 -23.48
CA ALA A 185 2.76 -18.36 -23.70
C ALA A 185 1.55 -18.26 -22.74
N PRO A 186 1.36 -17.13 -22.05
CA PRO A 186 0.26 -16.99 -21.11
C PRO A 186 -1.10 -17.03 -21.82
N THR A 187 -2.06 -17.73 -21.21
CA THR A 187 -3.45 -17.75 -21.67
C THR A 187 -4.23 -16.54 -21.15
N GLU A 188 -3.87 -16.06 -19.96
CA GLU A 188 -4.47 -14.92 -19.27
C GLU A 188 -3.42 -14.27 -18.37
N ILE A 189 -3.54 -12.96 -18.14
CA ILE A 189 -2.73 -12.24 -17.15
C ILE A 189 -3.63 -11.34 -16.31
N ARG A 190 -3.27 -11.12 -15.05
CA ARG A 190 -3.97 -10.25 -14.10
C ARG A 190 -2.98 -9.64 -13.11
N VAL A 191 -3.32 -8.49 -12.54
CA VAL A 191 -2.53 -7.93 -11.44
C VAL A 191 -2.81 -8.76 -10.19
N MET A 192 -1.76 -9.23 -9.52
CA MET A 192 -1.84 -10.11 -8.36
C MET A 192 -2.55 -9.39 -7.20
N ASP A 193 -3.53 -10.08 -6.61
CA ASP A 193 -4.46 -9.59 -5.57
C ASP A 193 -5.12 -8.25 -5.89
N ASP A 194 -5.32 -7.92 -7.17
CA ASP A 194 -6.12 -6.75 -7.53
C ASP A 194 -7.60 -7.04 -7.30
N GLU A 195 -8.14 -6.51 -6.20
CA GLU A 195 -9.57 -6.61 -5.87
C GLU A 195 -10.35 -5.36 -6.36
N ASN A 196 -9.92 -4.80 -7.51
CA ASN A 196 -10.31 -3.51 -8.09
C ASN A 196 -9.90 -2.33 -7.20
N TYR A 197 -8.62 -2.32 -6.83
CA TYR A 197 -8.05 -1.23 -6.05
C TYR A 197 -7.75 -0.01 -6.92
N ILE A 198 -7.82 1.19 -6.32
CA ILE A 198 -7.08 2.36 -6.80
C ILE A 198 -5.76 2.42 -6.04
N TYR A 199 -4.65 2.30 -6.77
CA TYR A 199 -3.31 2.43 -6.20
C TYR A 199 -2.87 3.89 -6.15
N LEU A 200 -2.54 4.37 -4.96
CA LEU A 200 -1.99 5.70 -4.73
C LEU A 200 -0.50 5.71 -5.07
N ILE A 201 -0.10 6.67 -5.90
CA ILE A 201 1.29 6.84 -6.35
C ILE A 201 1.68 8.33 -6.30
N PRO A 202 2.86 8.72 -5.79
CA PRO A 202 3.30 10.10 -5.90
C PRO A 202 3.49 10.47 -7.38
N ALA A 203 2.90 11.57 -7.82
CA ALA A 203 3.08 12.09 -9.17
C ALA A 203 4.56 12.35 -9.46
N GLY A 204 4.99 12.05 -10.68
CA GLY A 204 6.39 12.09 -11.10
C GLY A 204 7.21 10.83 -10.78
N THR A 205 6.65 9.83 -10.08
CA THR A 205 7.36 8.57 -9.78
C THR A 205 7.04 7.45 -10.76
N SER A 206 7.93 6.46 -10.83
CA SER A 206 7.81 5.23 -11.61
C SER A 206 6.68 4.34 -11.07
N LEU A 207 5.99 3.57 -11.94
CA LEU A 207 4.98 2.59 -11.52
C LEU A 207 5.60 1.45 -10.70
N GLU A 208 6.89 1.21 -10.86
CA GLU A 208 7.66 0.23 -10.08
C GLU A 208 7.70 0.60 -8.59
N TYR A 209 7.43 1.86 -8.23
CA TYR A 209 7.18 2.29 -6.85
C TYR A 209 6.06 1.46 -6.20
N LEU A 210 5.05 1.03 -6.96
CA LEU A 210 3.97 0.23 -6.39
C LEU A 210 4.40 -1.19 -6.05
N GLY A 211 5.50 -1.72 -6.62
CA GLY A 211 5.92 -3.10 -6.40
C GLY A 211 4.84 -4.14 -6.78
N LEU A 212 4.02 -3.84 -7.79
CA LEU A 212 2.97 -4.73 -8.24
C LEU A 212 3.55 -5.92 -9.01
N MET A 213 2.87 -7.06 -8.90
CA MET A 213 3.19 -8.30 -9.59
C MET A 213 2.06 -8.64 -10.56
N LEU A 214 2.41 -9.18 -11.72
CA LEU A 214 1.48 -9.88 -12.59
C LEU A 214 1.44 -11.36 -12.24
N GLU A 215 0.24 -11.90 -12.27
CA GLU A 215 -0.05 -13.32 -12.30
C GLU A 215 -0.44 -13.71 -13.73
N ALA A 216 0.20 -14.76 -14.26
CA ALA A 216 0.05 -15.24 -15.62
C ALA A 216 -0.32 -16.73 -15.62
N ASP A 217 -1.47 -17.07 -16.19
CA ASP A 217 -1.88 -18.46 -16.32
C ASP A 217 -1.19 -19.09 -17.53
N CYS A 218 -0.47 -20.18 -17.28
CA CYS A 218 0.34 -20.90 -18.27
C CYS A 218 -0.01 -22.40 -18.26
N GLU A 219 0.38 -23.14 -19.31
CA GLU A 219 0.12 -24.59 -19.41
C GLU A 219 0.77 -25.40 -18.26
N HIS A 220 1.86 -24.89 -17.70
CA HIS A 220 2.61 -25.51 -16.61
C HIS A 220 2.15 -25.07 -15.20
N GLY A 221 1.10 -24.26 -15.11
CA GLY A 221 0.59 -23.65 -13.88
C GLY A 221 0.66 -22.13 -13.93
N THR A 222 0.50 -21.49 -12.78
CA THR A 222 0.58 -20.04 -12.65
C THR A 222 2.03 -19.57 -12.59
N ALA A 223 2.33 -18.49 -13.29
CA ALA A 223 3.64 -17.82 -13.28
C ALA A 223 3.49 -16.36 -12.87
N TYR A 224 4.59 -15.77 -12.43
CA TYR A 224 4.61 -14.47 -11.77
C TYR A 224 5.78 -13.61 -12.26
N LEU A 225 5.57 -12.31 -12.34
CA LEU A 225 6.61 -11.36 -12.71
C LEU A 225 6.31 -9.96 -12.17
N PRO A 226 7.32 -9.16 -11.83
CA PRO A 226 7.10 -7.76 -11.46
C PRO A 226 6.56 -6.96 -12.64
N ILE A 227 5.66 -6.01 -12.36
CA ILE A 227 5.23 -5.01 -13.33
C ILE A 227 6.32 -3.97 -13.45
N LEU A 228 6.86 -3.82 -14.66
CA LEU A 228 7.87 -2.83 -15.00
C LEU A 228 7.24 -1.66 -15.77
N ASP A 229 7.86 -0.48 -15.69
CA ASP A 229 7.38 0.71 -16.41
C ASP A 229 7.26 0.44 -17.92
N GLU A 230 8.23 -0.29 -18.48
CA GLU A 230 8.28 -0.59 -19.91
C GLU A 230 7.16 -1.52 -20.36
N MET A 231 6.48 -2.23 -19.44
CA MET A 231 5.33 -3.06 -19.74
C MET A 231 4.04 -2.24 -19.83
N CYS A 232 4.07 -0.99 -19.37
CA CYS A 232 2.87 -0.23 -19.04
C CYS A 232 2.58 0.89 -20.05
N THR A 233 1.29 1.12 -20.29
CA THR A 233 0.78 2.28 -21.01
C THR A 233 -0.40 2.91 -20.25
N GLY A 234 -0.75 4.15 -20.59
CA GLY A 234 -1.89 4.86 -19.97
C GLY A 234 -1.55 5.67 -18.71
N TYR A 235 -0.31 5.58 -18.20
CA TYR A 235 0.19 6.43 -17.12
C TYR A 235 0.84 7.71 -17.64
N ASN A 236 0.38 8.86 -17.14
CA ASN A 236 1.00 10.17 -17.27
C ASN A 236 1.48 10.66 -15.88
N PRO A 237 2.79 10.62 -15.60
CA PRO A 237 3.34 10.98 -14.29
C PRO A 237 3.17 12.46 -13.95
N GLU A 238 2.98 13.33 -14.95
CA GLU A 238 2.80 14.78 -14.75
C GLU A 238 1.35 15.17 -14.41
N GLN A 239 0.41 14.22 -14.48
CA GLN A 239 -1.01 14.47 -14.27
C GLN A 239 -1.49 13.93 -12.91
N ALA A 240 -1.32 14.73 -11.87
CA ALA A 240 -1.86 14.46 -10.55
C ALA A 240 -3.37 14.75 -10.43
N GLY A 241 -4.04 14.16 -9.44
CA GLY A 241 -5.41 14.51 -9.06
C GLY A 241 -6.52 13.93 -9.96
N THR A 242 -6.19 12.93 -10.78
CA THR A 242 -7.14 12.17 -11.60
C THR A 242 -6.80 10.70 -11.58
N ILE A 243 -7.81 9.84 -11.44
CA ILE A 243 -7.64 8.40 -11.65
C ILE A 243 -7.18 8.17 -13.09
N GLN A 244 -6.16 7.33 -13.25
CA GLN A 244 -5.65 6.90 -14.54
C GLN A 244 -5.78 5.38 -14.64
N THR A 245 -6.12 4.88 -15.83
CA THR A 245 -6.15 3.43 -16.11
C THR A 245 -4.85 3.06 -16.78
N VAL A 246 -4.10 2.15 -16.14
CA VAL A 246 -2.84 1.64 -16.64
C VAL A 246 -3.09 0.26 -17.26
N GLN A 247 -2.49 0.02 -18.42
CA GLN A 247 -2.50 -1.28 -19.10
C GLN A 247 -1.09 -1.87 -19.06
N ALA A 248 -0.94 -3.05 -18.47
CA ALA A 248 0.30 -3.82 -18.48
C ALA A 248 0.20 -4.94 -19.52
N GLU A 249 1.20 -5.04 -20.40
CA GLU A 249 1.28 -6.07 -21.44
C GLU A 249 2.34 -7.13 -21.12
N TYR A 250 2.01 -8.40 -21.34
CA TYR A 250 2.93 -9.53 -21.23
C TYR A 250 2.49 -10.69 -22.11
N GLY A 251 3.39 -11.23 -22.94
CA GLY A 251 3.10 -12.41 -23.76
C GLY A 251 1.89 -12.27 -24.69
N GLY A 252 1.64 -11.06 -25.20
CA GLY A 252 0.49 -10.74 -26.05
C GLY A 252 -0.85 -10.66 -25.31
N ARG A 253 -0.84 -10.61 -23.98
CA ARG A 253 -2.00 -10.40 -23.11
C ARG A 253 -1.91 -9.04 -22.43
N THR A 254 -3.05 -8.55 -21.94
CA THR A 254 -3.16 -7.25 -21.28
C THR A 254 -3.91 -7.40 -19.96
N ALA A 255 -3.35 -6.86 -18.88
CA ALA A 255 -4.03 -6.60 -17.61
C ALA A 255 -4.26 -5.10 -17.47
N SER A 256 -5.29 -4.70 -16.74
CA SER A 256 -5.55 -3.28 -16.44
C SER A 256 -5.70 -3.08 -14.94
N PHE A 257 -5.20 -1.96 -14.44
CA PHE A 257 -5.36 -1.53 -13.05
C PHE A 257 -5.52 -0.02 -12.97
N GLN A 258 -6.04 0.48 -11.85
CA GLN A 258 -6.29 1.90 -11.66
C GLN A 258 -5.28 2.51 -10.68
N ILE A 259 -4.76 3.67 -11.05
CA ILE A 259 -3.88 4.45 -10.18
C ILE A 259 -4.47 5.84 -9.94
N TYR A 260 -4.07 6.46 -8.85
CA TYR A 260 -4.33 7.87 -8.58
C TYR A 260 -3.03 8.56 -8.20
N PRO A 261 -2.44 9.31 -9.15
CA PRO A 261 -1.25 10.09 -8.87
C PRO A 261 -1.59 11.29 -7.97
N TYR A 262 -1.02 11.34 -6.77
CA TYR A 262 -1.20 12.47 -5.84
C TYR A 262 0.01 13.40 -5.89
N PRO A 263 -0.15 14.71 -5.58
CA PRO A 263 0.99 15.62 -5.49
C PRO A 263 2.04 15.06 -4.52
N PRO A 264 3.35 15.11 -4.83
CA PRO A 264 4.36 14.56 -3.94
C PRO A 264 4.40 15.33 -2.61
N MET A 265 4.55 14.62 -1.50
CA MET A 265 4.73 15.23 -0.18
C MET A 265 6.04 16.03 -0.13
N GLN A 266 5.98 17.29 0.29
CA GLN A 266 7.15 18.15 0.49
C GLN A 266 7.46 18.42 1.97
N PHE A 267 6.91 17.60 2.86
CA PHE A 267 7.03 17.79 4.31
C PHE A 267 8.44 17.44 4.80
N THR A 268 9.10 18.43 5.39
CA THR A 268 10.46 18.29 5.93
C THR A 268 10.51 17.57 7.28
N ASP A 269 9.37 17.44 7.96
CA ASP A 269 9.19 16.77 9.26
C ASP A 269 8.61 15.36 9.15
N VAL A 270 8.54 14.80 7.93
CA VAL A 270 8.02 13.46 7.65
C VAL A 270 9.01 12.71 6.77
N SER A 271 9.74 11.77 7.36
CA SER A 271 10.75 10.94 6.70
C SER A 271 10.23 9.53 6.44
N ALA A 272 10.68 8.87 5.36
CA ALA A 272 10.25 7.49 5.02
C ALA A 272 10.50 6.46 6.13
N GLY A 273 11.46 6.71 7.04
CA GLY A 273 11.72 5.87 8.20
C GLY A 273 10.83 6.15 9.43
N ASP A 274 9.98 7.18 9.39
CA ASP A 274 9.09 7.50 10.50
C ASP A 274 7.94 6.49 10.56
N TRP A 275 7.60 6.04 11.77
CA TRP A 275 6.51 5.07 11.98
C TRP A 275 5.16 5.56 11.43
N TYR A 276 4.97 6.88 11.33
CA TYR A 276 3.76 7.51 10.82
C TYR A 276 3.80 7.81 9.31
N TYR A 277 4.92 7.59 8.61
CA TYR A 277 5.10 8.00 7.22
C TYR A 277 3.96 7.53 6.32
N GLY A 278 3.69 6.22 6.28
CA GLY A 278 2.64 5.65 5.45
C GLY A 278 1.23 6.09 5.84
N TYR A 279 0.99 6.44 7.10
CA TYR A 279 -0.29 6.98 7.55
C TYR A 279 -0.47 8.43 7.09
N VAL A 280 0.58 9.26 7.21
CA VAL A 280 0.57 10.66 6.75
C VAL A 280 0.42 10.72 5.24
N GLU A 281 1.15 9.88 4.52
CA GLU A 281 1.03 9.71 3.08
C GLU A 281 -0.40 9.41 2.66
N TYR A 282 -1.03 8.41 3.28
CA TYR A 282 -2.38 7.98 2.95
C TYR A 282 -3.40 9.12 3.06
N VAL A 283 -3.44 9.79 4.22
CA VAL A 283 -4.40 10.89 4.44
C VAL A 283 -4.08 12.14 3.61
N TYR A 284 -2.81 12.33 3.22
CA TYR A 284 -2.40 13.43 2.36
C TYR A 284 -2.78 13.18 0.90
N ALA A 285 -2.51 11.98 0.39
CA ALA A 285 -2.86 11.56 -0.97
C ALA A 285 -4.36 11.72 -1.25
N LEU A 286 -5.20 11.44 -0.25
CA LEU A 286 -6.65 11.57 -0.30
C LEU A 286 -7.17 12.97 0.06
N ASN A 287 -6.29 13.93 0.31
CA ASN A 287 -6.61 15.30 0.73
C ASN A 287 -7.49 15.37 2.00
N ILE A 288 -7.41 14.36 2.87
CA ILE A 288 -8.12 14.32 4.15
C ILE A 288 -7.39 15.16 5.19
N MET A 289 -6.05 15.04 5.22
CA MET A 289 -5.18 15.91 6.01
C MET A 289 -4.20 16.65 5.11
N THR A 290 -4.05 17.93 5.36
CA THR A 290 -3.05 18.80 4.72
C THR A 290 -1.99 19.20 5.74
N GLY A 291 -0.84 19.68 5.28
CA GLY A 291 0.17 20.28 6.16
C GLY A 291 -0.34 21.54 6.86
N LEU A 292 0.39 21.98 7.89
CA LEU A 292 0.19 23.30 8.50
C LEU A 292 0.65 24.42 7.54
N ASN A 293 1.59 24.08 6.68
CA ASN A 293 1.97 24.81 5.47
C ASN A 293 2.50 23.81 4.43
N ASP A 294 3.00 24.31 3.30
CA ASP A 294 3.42 23.50 2.14
C ASP A 294 4.59 22.55 2.44
N THR A 295 5.44 22.86 3.43
CA THR A 295 6.67 22.11 3.73
C THR A 295 6.73 21.54 5.14
N TYR A 296 5.67 21.69 5.92
CA TYR A 296 5.60 21.23 7.31
C TYR A 296 4.23 20.63 7.63
N PHE A 297 4.22 19.34 7.93
CA PHE A 297 3.01 18.62 8.30
C PHE A 297 2.61 18.87 9.75
N GLY A 298 3.59 19.02 10.64
CA GLY A 298 3.40 19.11 12.09
C GLY A 298 3.11 17.76 12.73
N ALA A 299 3.79 16.68 12.30
CA ALA A 299 3.44 15.30 12.67
C ALA A 299 3.32 15.07 14.19
N VAL A 300 4.24 15.63 14.96
CA VAL A 300 4.26 15.51 16.43
C VAL A 300 3.50 16.61 17.16
N GLU A 301 2.95 17.59 16.44
CA GLU A 301 2.19 18.67 17.05
C GLU A 301 0.79 18.23 17.50
N PRO A 302 0.26 18.79 18.60
CA PRO A 302 -1.12 18.56 19.01
C PRO A 302 -2.14 18.91 17.92
N LEU A 303 -3.10 18.02 17.69
CA LEU A 303 -4.24 18.27 16.82
C LEU A 303 -5.33 19.04 17.58
N SER A 304 -5.95 20.04 16.95
CA SER A 304 -7.09 20.75 17.56
C SER A 304 -8.45 20.11 17.23
N ARG A 305 -9.47 20.42 18.05
CA ARG A 305 -10.86 19.98 17.78
C ARG A 305 -11.39 20.49 16.44
N ALA A 306 -11.07 21.73 16.06
CA ALA A 306 -11.42 22.27 14.75
C ALA A 306 -10.73 21.53 13.60
N GLN A 307 -9.44 21.21 13.74
CA GLN A 307 -8.73 20.42 12.72
C GLN A 307 -9.38 19.05 12.56
N PHE A 308 -9.76 18.37 13.66
CA PHE A 308 -10.41 17.07 13.55
C PHE A 308 -11.82 17.14 12.94
N ALA A 309 -12.59 18.20 13.20
CA ALA A 309 -13.87 18.43 12.51
C ALA A 309 -13.65 18.62 11.00
N VAL A 310 -12.62 19.37 10.60
CA VAL A 310 -12.27 19.57 9.17
C VAL A 310 -11.81 18.27 8.52
N ILE A 311 -11.08 17.41 9.24
CA ILE A 311 -10.70 16.08 8.76
C ILE A 311 -11.93 15.23 8.46
N LEU A 312 -12.92 15.18 9.36
CA LEU A 312 -14.16 14.42 9.13
C LEU A 312 -15.01 15.03 8.00
N TYR A 313 -15.00 16.35 7.86
CA TYR A 313 -15.69 17.04 6.77
C TYR A 313 -15.06 16.72 5.40
N ARG A 314 -13.72 16.72 5.32
CA ARG A 314 -12.98 16.30 4.12
C ARG A 314 -13.16 14.82 3.81
N LEU A 315 -13.20 13.98 4.85
CA LEU A 315 -13.51 12.56 4.75
C LEU A 315 -14.93 12.30 4.21
N GLU A 316 -15.86 13.23 4.37
CA GLU A 316 -17.20 13.16 3.75
C GLU A 316 -17.25 13.81 2.37
N GLY A 317 -16.14 14.32 1.85
CA GLY A 317 -16.10 15.00 0.56
C GLY A 317 -16.60 16.44 0.60
N GLU A 318 -16.45 17.12 1.73
CA GLU A 318 -16.76 18.55 1.92
C GLU A 318 -18.19 18.95 1.49
N PRO A 319 -19.24 18.27 2.02
CA PRO A 319 -20.63 18.45 1.58
C PRO A 319 -21.12 19.90 1.72
N ASP A 320 -21.95 20.36 0.78
CA ASP A 320 -22.47 21.72 0.78
C ASP A 320 -23.23 22.07 2.07
N VAL A 321 -22.87 23.19 2.67
CA VAL A 321 -23.45 23.72 3.91
C VAL A 321 -24.30 24.98 3.70
N SER A 322 -24.47 25.43 2.45
CA SER A 322 -25.20 26.66 2.12
C SER A 322 -26.62 26.72 2.72
N GLY A 323 -27.28 25.56 2.87
CA GLY A 323 -28.61 25.42 3.47
C GLY A 323 -28.65 25.18 4.99
N LEU A 324 -27.50 25.05 5.66
CA LEU A 324 -27.44 24.79 7.11
C LEU A 324 -27.43 26.11 7.89
N ALA A 325 -28.08 26.13 9.05
CA ALA A 325 -27.90 27.22 10.01
C ALA A 325 -26.47 27.23 10.58
N ALA A 326 -26.09 28.34 11.23
CA ALA A 326 -24.87 28.37 12.04
C ALA A 326 -24.93 27.29 13.14
N ALA A 327 -23.78 26.72 13.50
CA ALA A 327 -23.70 25.64 14.48
C ALA A 327 -24.18 26.03 15.90
N GLY A 328 -24.34 27.33 16.16
CA GLY A 328 -24.81 27.87 17.43
C GLY A 328 -23.73 28.00 18.50
N PHE A 329 -22.46 27.74 18.16
CA PHE A 329 -21.32 27.93 19.05
C PHE A 329 -20.82 29.38 18.99
N PRO A 330 -20.73 30.10 20.13
CA PRO A 330 -20.33 31.50 20.15
C PRO A 330 -18.82 31.70 19.84
N ASP A 331 -18.02 30.66 19.93
CA ASP A 331 -16.58 30.64 19.63
C ASP A 331 -16.28 30.13 18.21
N VAL A 332 -17.29 30.02 17.34
CA VAL A 332 -17.14 29.64 15.93
C VAL A 332 -17.70 30.79 15.06
N PRO A 333 -16.85 31.76 14.68
CA PRO A 333 -17.26 32.86 13.81
C PRO A 333 -17.64 32.36 12.41
N GLU A 334 -18.65 32.98 11.81
CA GLU A 334 -19.03 32.70 10.42
C GLU A 334 -17.84 32.95 9.46
N GLY A 335 -17.62 32.02 8.54
CA GLY A 335 -16.57 32.13 7.52
C GLY A 335 -15.14 31.87 8.02
N ILE A 336 -14.93 31.49 9.29
CA ILE A 336 -13.63 30.97 9.72
C ILE A 336 -13.35 29.64 9.00
N TRP A 337 -12.08 29.28 8.81
CA TRP A 337 -11.66 28.13 7.98
C TRP A 337 -12.25 26.76 8.40
N TYR A 338 -12.78 26.63 9.61
CA TYR A 338 -13.47 25.43 10.11
C TYR A 338 -14.99 25.60 10.26
N ASP A 339 -15.57 26.75 9.92
CA ASP A 339 -17.00 27.04 10.10
C ASP A 339 -17.87 25.98 9.40
N ASN A 340 -17.63 25.74 8.11
CA ASN A 340 -18.39 24.78 7.32
C ASN A 340 -18.33 23.37 7.92
N ALA A 341 -17.12 22.92 8.30
CA ALA A 341 -16.92 21.62 8.91
C ALA A 341 -17.68 21.49 10.24
N VAL A 342 -17.63 22.51 11.10
CA VAL A 342 -18.34 22.52 12.37
C VAL A 342 -19.86 22.57 12.16
N ARG A 343 -20.36 23.37 11.22
CA ARG A 343 -21.79 23.44 10.87
C ARG A 343 -22.32 22.11 10.38
N TRP A 344 -21.65 21.50 9.42
CA TRP A 344 -22.01 20.18 8.90
C TRP A 344 -21.97 19.12 10.00
N ALA A 345 -20.87 19.04 10.75
CA ALA A 345 -20.70 18.00 11.75
C ALA A 345 -21.69 18.16 12.92
N ALA A 346 -22.03 19.38 13.32
CA ALA A 346 -23.01 19.65 14.36
C ALA A 346 -24.43 19.31 13.89
N ALA A 347 -24.80 19.71 12.67
CA ALA A 347 -26.11 19.43 12.09
C ALA A 347 -26.40 17.92 11.96
N ASN A 348 -25.35 17.12 11.75
CA ASN A 348 -25.44 15.67 11.64
C ASN A 348 -25.16 14.91 12.96
N GLY A 349 -25.00 15.62 14.08
CA GLY A 349 -24.78 15.02 15.39
C GLY A 349 -23.41 14.33 15.56
N ILE A 350 -22.46 14.60 14.66
CA ILE A 350 -21.08 14.05 14.70
C ILE A 350 -20.28 14.72 15.82
N ILE A 351 -20.48 16.03 16.02
CA ILE A 351 -19.82 16.80 17.07
C ILE A 351 -20.82 17.42 18.04
N SER A 352 -20.32 17.76 19.22
CA SER A 352 -21.02 18.56 20.22
C SER A 352 -20.04 19.52 20.89
N GLY A 353 -20.55 20.64 21.40
CA GLY A 353 -19.80 21.54 22.27
C GLY A 353 -19.69 21.03 23.71
N TYR A 354 -19.01 21.78 24.56
CA TYR A 354 -18.95 21.49 25.98
C TYR A 354 -20.31 21.75 26.65
N THR A 355 -20.75 20.83 27.50
CA THR A 355 -22.06 20.88 28.16
C THR A 355 -21.97 21.36 29.62
N SER A 356 -20.76 21.52 30.16
CA SER A 356 -20.52 21.89 31.56
C SER A 356 -19.23 22.70 31.70
N GLY A 357 -19.07 23.39 32.84
CA GLY A 357 -17.90 24.21 33.14
C GLY A 357 -17.96 25.62 32.55
N SER A 358 -16.87 26.37 32.65
CA SER A 358 -16.78 27.77 32.15
C SER A 358 -16.91 27.87 30.64
N GLU A 359 -16.64 26.78 29.92
CA GLU A 359 -16.69 26.70 28.46
C GLU A 359 -18.02 26.12 27.96
N ALA A 360 -19.02 25.91 28.83
CA ALA A 360 -20.31 25.38 28.42
C ALA A 360 -20.96 26.21 27.31
N GLY A 361 -21.43 25.53 26.27
CA GLY A 361 -21.99 26.15 25.06
C GLY A 361 -20.97 26.49 23.98
N LYS A 362 -19.66 26.39 24.24
CA LYS A 362 -18.60 26.57 23.24
C LYS A 362 -18.23 25.27 22.56
N PHE A 363 -17.71 25.36 21.34
CA PHE A 363 -17.13 24.22 20.64
C PHE A 363 -15.73 23.85 21.16
N GLY A 364 -14.93 24.85 21.56
CA GLY A 364 -13.53 24.66 21.93
C GLY A 364 -12.63 24.48 20.71
N ALA A 365 -12.83 25.28 19.66
CA ALA A 365 -12.19 25.09 18.35
C ALA A 365 -10.66 24.92 18.40
N SER A 366 -10.00 25.72 19.23
CA SER A 366 -8.53 25.73 19.38
C SER A 366 -8.01 24.76 20.45
N ASP A 367 -8.90 24.09 21.18
CA ASP A 367 -8.48 23.16 22.21
C ASP A 367 -7.87 21.92 21.58
N LYS A 368 -6.85 21.38 22.24
CA LYS A 368 -6.22 20.11 21.85
C LYS A 368 -7.24 18.99 22.00
N ILE A 369 -7.44 18.22 20.94
CA ILE A 369 -8.39 17.12 20.97
C ILE A 369 -7.81 15.94 21.74
N THR A 370 -8.62 15.32 22.60
CA THR A 370 -8.23 14.11 23.32
C THR A 370 -8.57 12.85 22.51
N ARG A 371 -7.90 11.73 22.80
CA ARG A 371 -8.19 10.44 22.16
C ARG A 371 -9.65 10.00 22.38
N ALA A 372 -10.19 10.22 23.57
CA ALA A 372 -11.60 9.95 23.89
C ALA A 372 -12.57 10.81 23.05
N GLN A 373 -12.24 12.10 22.82
CA GLN A 373 -13.04 12.96 21.96
C GLN A 373 -12.98 12.52 20.49
N MET A 374 -11.79 12.14 20.00
CA MET A 374 -11.64 11.58 18.64
C MET A 374 -12.49 10.32 18.47
N ALA A 375 -12.37 9.35 19.38
CA ALA A 375 -13.15 8.11 19.34
C ALA A 375 -14.66 8.38 19.36
N THR A 376 -15.10 9.33 20.18
CA THR A 376 -16.51 9.73 20.26
C THR A 376 -17.01 10.34 18.95
N MET A 377 -16.24 11.26 18.36
CA MET A 377 -16.61 11.91 17.09
C MET A 377 -16.64 10.91 15.94
N MET A 378 -15.67 10.00 15.85
CA MET A 378 -15.66 8.94 14.84
C MET A 378 -16.80 7.94 15.02
N TYR A 379 -17.12 7.54 16.26
CA TYR A 379 -18.25 6.66 16.52
C TYR A 379 -19.58 7.27 16.08
N ARG A 380 -19.75 8.58 16.30
CA ARG A 380 -20.92 9.32 15.82
C ARG A 380 -20.91 9.47 14.30
N TYR A 381 -19.75 9.69 13.69
CA TYR A 381 -19.59 9.68 12.24
C TYR A 381 -19.96 8.32 11.64
N ALA A 382 -19.49 7.21 12.22
CA ALA A 382 -19.85 5.86 11.81
C ALA A 382 -21.37 5.63 11.90
N LYS A 383 -22.02 6.09 12.97
CA LYS A 383 -23.50 6.08 13.08
C LYS A 383 -24.18 6.89 12.00
N TYR A 384 -23.69 8.11 11.71
CA TYR A 384 -24.19 8.94 10.63
C TYR A 384 -24.10 8.22 9.27
N LYS A 385 -23.01 7.50 9.01
CA LYS A 385 -22.82 6.68 7.80
C LYS A 385 -23.61 5.36 7.80
N ASN A 386 -24.31 5.04 8.89
CA ASN A 386 -24.97 3.75 9.12
C ASN A 386 -24.00 2.54 9.05
N TYR A 387 -22.75 2.74 9.49
CA TYR A 387 -21.77 1.66 9.62
C TYR A 387 -22.06 0.78 10.84
N ASP A 388 -21.51 -0.44 10.83
CA ASP A 388 -21.58 -1.33 11.99
C ASP A 388 -20.83 -0.71 13.18
N THR A 389 -21.59 -0.50 14.25
CA THR A 389 -21.12 0.11 15.50
C THR A 389 -21.31 -0.83 16.70
N SER A 390 -21.41 -2.14 16.42
CA SER A 390 -21.66 -3.19 17.43
C SER A 390 -20.40 -3.75 18.09
N ALA A 391 -19.21 -3.47 17.55
CA ALA A 391 -17.95 -3.91 18.17
C ALA A 391 -17.85 -3.40 19.61
N ASP A 392 -17.54 -4.31 20.54
CA ASP A 392 -17.45 -4.04 21.98
C ASP A 392 -16.08 -4.47 22.49
N GLY A 393 -15.07 -3.63 22.26
CA GLY A 393 -13.71 -3.86 22.73
C GLY A 393 -13.62 -3.86 24.26
N ASN A 394 -12.86 -4.79 24.81
CA ASN A 394 -12.65 -4.86 26.25
C ASN A 394 -11.70 -3.74 26.71
N LEU A 395 -12.24 -2.68 27.31
CA LEU A 395 -11.41 -1.60 27.85
C LEU A 395 -10.69 -1.99 29.15
N ASP A 396 -11.17 -3.00 29.88
CA ASP A 396 -10.57 -3.43 31.15
C ASP A 396 -9.19 -4.07 30.97
N SER A 397 -8.77 -4.34 29.72
CA SER A 397 -7.40 -4.75 29.43
C SER A 397 -6.38 -3.61 29.52
N PHE A 398 -6.83 -2.36 29.64
CA PHE A 398 -5.96 -1.19 29.69
C PHE A 398 -5.87 -0.63 31.13
N PRO A 399 -4.66 -0.36 31.67
CA PRO A 399 -4.49 0.09 33.05
C PRO A 399 -5.17 1.42 33.38
N ASP A 400 -5.35 2.29 32.39
CA ASP A 400 -5.90 3.64 32.51
C ASP A 400 -7.37 3.74 32.10
N VAL A 401 -8.11 2.62 32.08
CA VAL A 401 -9.54 2.59 31.75
C VAL A 401 -10.38 3.53 32.62
N SER A 402 -9.97 3.77 33.88
CA SER A 402 -10.66 4.69 34.79
C SER A 402 -10.64 6.15 34.32
N ASP A 403 -9.74 6.51 33.41
CA ASP A 403 -9.62 7.87 32.89
C ASP A 403 -10.56 8.12 31.68
N VAL A 404 -11.25 7.07 31.19
CA VAL A 404 -12.25 7.17 30.13
C VAL A 404 -13.46 7.94 30.64
N PRO A 405 -13.80 9.10 30.06
CA PRO A 405 -14.96 9.85 30.50
C PRO A 405 -16.26 9.16 30.07
N GLU A 406 -17.31 9.28 30.88
CA GLU A 406 -18.59 8.60 30.68
C GLU A 406 -19.16 8.81 29.26
N PHE A 407 -19.07 10.03 28.72
CA PHE A 407 -19.56 10.34 27.37
C PHE A 407 -18.84 9.60 26.23
N ALA A 408 -17.64 9.08 26.48
CA ALA A 408 -16.78 8.45 25.48
C ALA A 408 -16.75 6.94 25.58
N VAL A 409 -17.39 6.32 26.57
CA VAL A 409 -17.32 4.87 26.83
C VAL A 409 -17.69 4.07 25.59
N ASP A 410 -18.84 4.34 24.97
CA ASP A 410 -19.29 3.64 23.76
C ASP A 410 -18.31 3.83 22.59
N GLY A 411 -17.85 5.06 22.38
CA GLY A 411 -16.93 5.37 21.29
C GLY A 411 -15.56 4.72 21.46
N MET A 412 -15.05 4.67 22.69
CA MET A 412 -13.79 4.02 23.02
C MET A 412 -13.88 2.50 22.88
N LYS A 413 -14.95 1.88 23.40
CA LYS A 413 -15.21 0.43 23.25
C LYS A 413 -15.26 0.03 21.78
N TRP A 414 -16.02 0.77 20.98
CA TRP A 414 -16.12 0.53 19.55
C TRP A 414 -14.76 0.72 18.85
N ALA A 415 -14.06 1.83 19.12
CA ALA A 415 -12.77 2.09 18.48
C ALA A 415 -11.70 1.04 18.83
N VAL A 416 -11.71 0.51 20.05
CA VAL A 416 -10.83 -0.59 20.45
C VAL A 416 -11.27 -1.91 19.81
N GLY A 417 -12.57 -2.20 19.79
CA GLY A 417 -13.12 -3.42 19.19
C GLY A 417 -12.88 -3.53 17.69
N MET A 418 -12.85 -2.38 17.00
CA MET A 418 -12.51 -2.27 15.57
C MET A 418 -10.99 -2.18 15.32
N GLY A 419 -10.15 -2.09 16.35
CA GLY A 419 -8.69 -1.90 16.16
C GLY A 419 -8.28 -0.51 15.66
N ILE A 420 -9.21 0.45 15.57
CA ILE A 420 -8.93 1.86 15.25
C ILE A 420 -8.00 2.45 16.33
N ILE A 421 -8.25 2.11 17.59
CA ILE A 421 -7.37 2.41 18.73
C ILE A 421 -6.83 1.10 19.28
N THR A 422 -5.50 0.93 19.22
CA THR A 422 -4.79 -0.28 19.69
C THR A 422 -4.05 -0.09 21.00
N GLY A 423 -4.19 1.07 21.64
CA GLY A 423 -3.37 1.50 22.78
C GLY A 423 -2.04 2.16 22.39
N ASP A 424 -1.36 2.69 23.40
CA ASP A 424 -0.07 3.38 23.35
C ASP A 424 0.69 3.03 24.63
N GLN A 425 1.77 2.25 24.51
CA GLN A 425 2.52 1.70 25.65
C GLN A 425 1.60 1.09 26.71
N GLU A 426 0.74 0.15 26.28
CA GLU A 426 -0.26 -0.55 27.11
C GLU A 426 -1.44 0.30 27.62
N ASN A 427 -1.46 1.62 27.39
CA ASN A 427 -2.51 2.53 27.86
C ASN A 427 -3.44 3.01 26.73
N LEU A 428 -4.66 3.43 27.06
CA LEU A 428 -5.60 4.07 26.14
C LEU A 428 -5.25 5.54 25.90
N ASN A 429 -4.69 6.21 26.91
CA ASN A 429 -4.46 7.64 27.01
C ASN A 429 -5.72 8.49 26.68
N PRO A 430 -6.89 8.22 27.28
CA PRO A 430 -8.18 8.76 26.81
C PRO A 430 -8.27 10.29 26.92
N GLN A 431 -7.67 10.88 27.96
CA GLN A 431 -7.60 12.33 28.16
C GLN A 431 -6.33 12.96 27.57
N GLY A 432 -5.40 12.13 27.07
CA GLY A 432 -4.18 12.61 26.43
C GLY A 432 -4.48 13.33 25.12
N SER A 433 -3.77 14.43 24.88
CA SER A 433 -3.80 15.13 23.59
C SER A 433 -3.29 14.22 22.49
N ALA A 434 -4.01 14.12 21.38
CA ALA A 434 -3.52 13.41 20.19
C ALA A 434 -2.63 14.34 19.35
N SER A 435 -1.53 13.81 18.80
CA SER A 435 -0.76 14.50 17.78
C SER A 435 -1.43 14.37 16.40
N ARG A 436 -0.99 15.17 15.43
CA ARG A 436 -1.45 15.08 14.04
C ARG A 436 -1.13 13.72 13.40
N ALA A 437 0.03 13.12 13.70
CA ALA A 437 0.36 11.76 13.28
C ALA A 437 -0.57 10.69 13.88
N VAL A 438 -0.95 10.83 15.17
CA VAL A 438 -1.98 9.97 15.79
C VAL A 438 -3.33 10.17 15.10
N GLY A 439 -3.67 11.42 14.74
CA GLY A 439 -4.82 11.75 13.88
C GLY A 439 -4.83 10.98 12.57
N ALA A 440 -3.75 11.07 11.80
CA ALA A 440 -3.59 10.37 10.52
C ALA A 440 -3.73 8.85 10.68
N THR A 441 -3.10 8.30 11.72
CA THR A 441 -3.16 6.86 12.03
C THR A 441 -4.57 6.39 12.28
N ILE A 442 -5.29 7.09 13.16
CA ILE A 442 -6.66 6.75 13.54
C ILE A 442 -7.62 6.83 12.35
N ILE A 443 -7.50 7.87 11.53
CA ILE A 443 -8.34 8.05 10.33
C ILE A 443 -8.06 6.96 9.30
N THR A 444 -6.79 6.64 9.05
CA THR A 444 -6.43 5.60 8.09
C THR A 444 -6.97 4.24 8.52
N ARG A 445 -6.80 3.87 9.80
CA ARG A 445 -7.37 2.62 10.34
C ARG A 445 -8.89 2.57 10.21
N PHE A 446 -9.57 3.68 10.52
CA PHE A 446 -11.02 3.77 10.35
C PHE A 446 -11.46 3.54 8.88
N MET A 447 -10.71 4.05 7.91
CA MET A 447 -11.04 3.88 6.49
C MET A 447 -10.78 2.46 5.97
N GLN A 448 -9.84 1.74 6.55
CA GLN A 448 -9.45 0.41 6.11
C GLN A 448 -10.26 -0.72 6.75
N GLY A 449 -10.99 -0.43 7.83
CA GLY A 449 -11.90 -1.37 8.48
C GLY A 449 -11.32 -1.98 9.73
#